data_AF-A0A8X6LI98-F1
#
_entry.id   AF-A0A8X6LI98-F1
#
_cell.length_a   1.000
_cell.length_b   1.000
_cell.length_c   1.000
_cell.angle_alpha   90.00
_cell.angle_beta   90.00
_cell.angle_gamma   90.00
#
_symmetry.space_group_name_H-M   'P 1'
#
loop_
_entity.id
_entity.type
_entity.pdbx_description
1 polymer ?
#
loop_
_entity_poly.entity_id
_entity_poly.type
_entity_poly.pdbx_seq_one_letter_code
_entity_poly.pdbx_strand_id
1 'polypeptide(L)'
;MKFFVFLALVAGAFALQECPENSHYESCGTACPLTCKNYKNPPKFCVLMCNPGCHCDPGYVKSDDGSCVLPEECSSNAPEQVCGENEQFNGCGTDCPLTCDNYDNPPIFCNKMCRIGCECKKGFVRNQAGKCVKPEQCPQRAG
;
A
#
# COMPACT_ATOMS: atom_id res chain seq x y z
N MET A 1 -18.01 -12.87 66.98
CA MET A 1 -16.86 -12.18 66.34
C MET A 1 -15.86 -13.22 65.86
N LYS A 2 -15.80 -13.48 64.55
CA LYS A 2 -14.68 -14.17 63.90
C LYS A 2 -14.68 -13.72 62.44
N PHE A 3 -13.81 -12.75 62.15
CA PHE A 3 -13.57 -12.21 60.82
C PHE A 3 -12.85 -13.28 59.99
N PHE A 4 -13.58 -13.96 59.10
CA PHE A 4 -12.95 -14.72 58.03
C PHE A 4 -12.67 -13.75 56.89
N VAL A 5 -11.49 -13.14 56.91
CA VAL A 5 -10.93 -12.45 55.74
C VAL A 5 -10.45 -13.54 54.79
N PHE A 6 -11.30 -13.94 53.84
CA PHE A 6 -10.84 -14.70 52.68
C PHE A 6 -10.17 -13.70 51.73
N LEU A 7 -8.83 -13.74 51.70
CA LEU A 7 -8.01 -13.10 50.68
C LEU A 7 -8.45 -13.60 49.31
N ALA A 8 -9.26 -12.81 48.61
CA ALA A 8 -9.49 -13.02 47.19
C ALA A 8 -8.19 -12.68 46.46
N LEU A 9 -7.41 -13.69 46.11
CA LEU A 9 -6.39 -13.58 45.07
C LEU A 9 -7.15 -13.39 43.76
N VAL A 10 -7.44 -12.14 43.41
CA VAL A 10 -7.84 -11.79 42.06
C VAL A 10 -6.57 -11.95 41.22
N ALA A 11 -6.32 -13.17 40.75
CA ALA A 11 -5.38 -13.40 39.67
C ALA A 11 -6.01 -12.77 38.43
N GLY A 12 -5.76 -11.46 38.26
CA GLY A 12 -6.07 -10.78 37.02
C GLY A 12 -5.35 -11.54 35.92
N ALA A 13 -6.11 -12.19 35.04
CA ALA A 13 -5.58 -12.70 33.79
C ALA A 13 -5.13 -11.48 32.98
N PHE A 14 -3.89 -11.05 33.18
CA PHE A 14 -3.20 -10.22 32.22
C PHE A 14 -3.01 -11.14 31.02
N ALA A 15 -3.92 -11.07 30.05
CA ALA A 15 -3.65 -11.63 28.74
C ALA A 15 -2.35 -10.99 28.27
N LEU A 16 -1.25 -11.75 28.31
CA LEU A 16 -0.08 -11.39 27.53
C LEU A 16 -0.61 -11.31 26.11
N GLN A 17 -0.54 -10.12 25.51
CA GLN A 17 -0.94 -9.92 24.13
C GLN A 17 0.07 -10.69 23.27
N GLU A 18 -0.12 -12.00 23.17
CA GLU A 18 0.61 -12.86 22.27
C GLU A 18 0.29 -12.41 20.85
N CYS A 19 1.32 -12.44 20.01
CA CYS A 19 1.14 -12.08 18.62
C CYS A 19 0.30 -13.13 17.90
N PRO A 20 -0.53 -12.73 16.92
CA PRO A 20 -1.26 -13.67 16.08
C PRO A 20 -0.35 -14.70 15.42
N GLU A 21 -0.94 -15.80 14.95
CA GLU A 21 -0.20 -16.80 14.16
C GLU A 21 0.57 -16.14 13.00
N ASN A 22 1.78 -16.65 12.72
CA ASN A 22 2.69 -16.15 11.69
C ASN A 22 3.13 -14.69 11.91
N SER A 23 3.26 -14.28 13.17
CA SER A 23 3.80 -12.98 13.54
C SER A 23 4.58 -13.04 14.84
N HIS A 24 5.50 -12.09 15.01
CA HIS A 24 6.29 -11.93 16.21
C HIS A 24 6.28 -10.49 16.71
N TYR A 25 6.54 -10.31 18.00
CA TYR A 25 6.63 -8.99 18.60
C TYR A 25 7.98 -8.37 18.28
N GLU A 26 7.96 -7.12 17.81
CA GLU A 26 9.13 -6.28 17.69
C GLU A 26 8.93 -5.00 18.50
N SER A 27 9.94 -4.62 19.29
CA SER A 27 9.96 -3.31 19.97
C SER A 27 10.23 -2.15 19.00
N CYS A 28 10.77 -2.45 17.82
CA CYS A 28 11.02 -1.49 16.74
C CYS A 28 10.93 -2.22 15.39
N GLY A 29 9.71 -2.50 14.92
CA GLY A 29 9.48 -3.03 13.59
C GLY A 29 9.24 -1.94 12.55
N THR A 30 8.98 -2.37 11.31
CA THR A 30 8.82 -1.47 10.15
C THR A 30 7.56 -0.58 10.23
N ALA A 31 7.70 0.69 9.86
CA ALA A 31 6.55 1.58 9.63
C ALA A 31 5.81 1.28 8.31
N CYS A 32 6.36 0.43 7.45
CA CYS A 32 5.81 0.10 6.13
C CYS A 32 5.61 -1.42 5.99
N PRO A 33 4.65 -2.01 6.74
CA PRO A 33 4.41 -3.44 6.65
C PRO A 33 3.93 -3.85 5.25
N LEU A 34 4.30 -5.07 4.84
CA LEU A 34 3.67 -5.71 3.71
C LEU A 34 2.24 -6.10 4.07
N THR A 35 1.32 -5.80 3.18
CA THR A 35 -0.11 -6.07 3.33
C THR A 35 -0.63 -6.75 2.09
N CYS A 36 -1.81 -7.36 2.17
CA CYS A 36 -2.51 -7.88 1.00
C CYS A 36 -2.71 -6.84 -0.12
N LYS A 37 -2.69 -5.54 0.20
CA LYS A 37 -2.87 -4.44 -0.75
C LYS A 37 -1.58 -4.01 -1.46
N ASN A 38 -0.41 -4.25 -0.87
CA ASN A 38 0.86 -3.71 -1.38
C ASN A 38 1.93 -4.78 -1.68
N TYR A 39 1.74 -6.06 -1.34
CA TYR A 39 2.81 -7.05 -1.48
C TYR A 39 3.31 -7.23 -2.92
N LYS A 40 2.44 -7.03 -3.93
CA LYS A 40 2.82 -7.07 -5.34
C LYS A 40 3.64 -5.85 -5.79
N ASN A 41 3.48 -4.72 -5.11
CA ASN A 41 4.15 -3.45 -5.38
C ASN A 41 4.59 -2.81 -4.05
N PRO A 42 5.60 -3.38 -3.38
CA PRO A 42 5.96 -2.97 -2.02
C PRO A 42 6.53 -1.54 -2.00
N PRO A 43 6.38 -0.81 -0.86
CA PRO A 43 6.94 0.52 -0.71
C PRO A 43 8.46 0.51 -0.94
N LYS A 44 8.94 1.29 -1.93
CA LYS A 44 10.39 1.41 -2.22
C LYS A 44 11.13 2.28 -1.20
N PHE A 45 10.41 3.18 -0.56
CA PHE A 45 10.93 4.08 0.45
C PHE A 45 10.09 3.91 1.72
N CYS A 46 10.76 3.79 2.85
CA CYS A 46 10.12 3.74 4.15
C CYS A 46 10.82 4.69 5.11
N VAL A 47 10.04 5.33 5.96
CA VAL A 47 10.56 6.10 7.08
C VAL A 47 11.15 5.15 8.12
N LEU A 48 12.30 5.49 8.69
CA LEU A 48 12.98 4.67 9.71
C LEU A 48 12.39 4.85 11.11
N MET A 49 11.11 5.18 11.21
CA MET A 49 10.44 5.30 12.50
C MET A 49 10.11 3.90 13.02
N CYS A 50 10.45 3.64 14.29
CA CYS A 50 10.08 2.41 14.96
C CYS A 50 8.55 2.31 15.07
N ASN A 51 8.00 1.18 14.64
CA ASN A 51 6.61 0.81 14.86
C ASN A 51 6.57 -0.41 15.80
N PRO A 52 6.39 -0.23 17.12
CA PRO A 52 6.35 -1.35 18.06
C PRO A 52 5.04 -2.14 17.94
N GLY A 53 5.11 -3.46 18.02
CA GLY A 53 3.93 -4.33 17.98
C GLY A 53 4.21 -5.67 17.33
N CYS A 54 3.14 -6.36 16.93
CA CYS A 54 3.23 -7.61 16.18
C CYS A 54 3.43 -7.33 14.68
N HIS A 55 4.47 -7.93 14.12
CA HIS A 55 4.84 -7.85 12.70
C HIS A 55 4.79 -9.24 12.09
N CYS A 56 4.27 -9.33 10.87
CA CYS A 56 4.18 -10.61 10.18
C CYS A 56 5.58 -11.19 9.92
N ASP A 57 5.70 -12.50 10.09
CA ASP A 57 6.93 -13.23 9.84
C ASP A 57 7.34 -13.15 8.36
N PRO A 58 8.62 -13.35 8.02
CA PRO A 58 9.07 -13.37 6.63
C PRO A 58 8.24 -14.35 5.78
N GLY A 59 7.71 -13.87 4.66
CA GLY A 59 6.84 -14.64 3.76
C GLY A 59 5.34 -14.42 3.99
N TYR A 60 4.95 -13.82 5.11
CA TYR A 60 3.56 -13.47 5.41
C TYR A 60 3.27 -11.99 5.18
N VAL A 61 2.02 -11.68 4.89
CA VAL A 61 1.53 -10.31 4.67
C VAL A 61 0.32 -10.05 5.55
N LYS A 62 0.17 -8.81 6.01
CA LYS A 62 -0.95 -8.41 6.86
C LYS A 62 -2.23 -8.27 6.05
N SER A 63 -3.27 -8.99 6.45
CA SER A 63 -4.61 -8.90 5.87
C SER A 63 -5.39 -7.70 6.45
N ASP A 64 -6.60 -7.46 5.96
CA ASP A 64 -7.46 -6.36 6.42
C ASP A 64 -8.01 -6.55 7.84
N ASP A 65 -8.12 -7.79 8.33
CA ASP A 65 -8.53 -8.08 9.72
C ASP A 65 -7.35 -8.08 10.71
N GLY A 66 -6.13 -7.91 10.20
CA GLY A 66 -4.90 -7.84 10.99
C GLY A 66 -4.18 -9.18 11.15
N SER A 67 -4.70 -10.29 10.63
CA SER A 67 -4.01 -11.58 10.55
C SER A 67 -2.82 -11.55 9.58
N CYS A 68 -1.86 -12.43 9.79
CA CYS A 68 -0.73 -12.64 8.90
C CYS A 68 -0.97 -13.91 8.08
N VAL A 69 -1.14 -13.72 6.78
CA VAL A 69 -1.54 -14.77 5.82
C VAL A 69 -0.52 -14.89 4.70
N LEU A 70 -0.54 -15.99 3.96
CA LEU A 70 0.27 -16.10 2.76
C LEU A 70 -0.24 -15.14 1.67
N PRO A 71 0.61 -14.60 0.79
CA PRO A 71 0.19 -13.66 -0.26
C PRO A 71 -0.90 -14.21 -1.20
N GLU A 72 -0.91 -15.52 -1.43
CA GLU A 72 -1.93 -16.25 -2.20
C GLU A 72 -3.28 -16.36 -1.49
N GLU A 73 -3.32 -16.24 -0.17
CA GLU A 73 -4.53 -16.27 0.66
C GLU A 73 -5.18 -14.90 0.80
N CYS A 74 -4.54 -13.86 0.27
CA CYS A 74 -5.15 -12.55 0.16
C CYS A 74 -6.43 -12.67 -0.68
N SER A 75 -7.57 -12.66 0.04
CA SER A 75 -8.90 -12.56 -0.56
C SER A 75 -8.85 -11.39 -1.54
N SER A 76 -8.90 -11.70 -2.83
CA SER A 76 -8.82 -10.73 -3.91
C SER A 76 -10.14 -9.96 -4.01
N ASN A 77 -10.52 -9.31 -2.90
CA ASN A 77 -11.63 -8.37 -2.79
C ASN A 77 -11.14 -6.93 -2.94
N ALA A 78 -9.84 -6.72 -3.20
CA ALA A 78 -9.47 -5.52 -3.93
C ALA A 78 -10.14 -5.67 -5.30
N PRO A 79 -11.08 -4.80 -5.70
CA PRO A 79 -11.54 -4.80 -7.07
C PRO A 79 -10.29 -4.80 -7.93
N GLU A 80 -10.15 -5.79 -8.82
CA GLU A 80 -9.10 -5.77 -9.81
C GLU A 80 -9.23 -4.38 -10.46
N GLN A 81 -8.27 -3.49 -10.20
CA GLN A 81 -8.42 -2.09 -10.57
C GLN A 81 -8.41 -2.06 -12.09
N VAL A 82 -9.61 -2.06 -12.67
CA VAL A 82 -9.80 -2.11 -14.12
C VAL A 82 -9.38 -0.75 -14.65
N CYS A 83 -8.26 -0.74 -15.37
CA CYS A 83 -7.78 0.46 -16.03
C CYS A 83 -8.42 0.61 -17.40
N GLY A 84 -8.54 1.86 -17.85
CA GLY A 84 -9.15 2.17 -19.13
C GLY A 84 -8.31 1.70 -20.33
N GLU A 85 -8.81 2.00 -21.52
CA GLU A 85 -8.06 1.75 -22.75
C GLU A 85 -6.71 2.49 -22.71
N ASN A 86 -5.64 1.76 -23.07
CA ASN A 86 -4.25 2.26 -23.03
C ASN A 86 -3.75 2.70 -21.65
N GLU A 87 -4.37 2.21 -20.58
CA GLU A 87 -3.91 2.38 -19.21
C GLU A 87 -3.41 1.06 -18.61
N GLN A 88 -2.56 1.18 -17.60
CA GLN A 88 -2.10 0.06 -16.78
C GLN A 88 -2.15 0.46 -15.30
N PHE A 89 -2.42 -0.52 -14.43
CA PHE A 89 -2.34 -0.27 -13.00
C PHE A 89 -0.88 -0.17 -12.58
N ASN A 90 -0.55 0.88 -11.83
CA ASN A 90 0.74 1.03 -11.20
C ASN A 90 0.57 1.30 -9.70
N GLY A 91 1.15 0.42 -8.88
CA GLY A 91 1.15 0.57 -7.41
C GLY A 91 2.12 1.65 -6.91
N CYS A 92 2.97 2.19 -7.77
CA CYS A 92 3.78 3.37 -7.50
C CYS A 92 4.11 4.09 -8.83
N GLY A 93 3.09 4.72 -9.42
CA GLY A 93 3.23 5.55 -10.62
C GLY A 93 3.91 6.89 -10.33
N THR A 94 4.35 7.56 -11.39
CA THR A 94 4.91 8.91 -11.31
C THR A 94 3.86 9.93 -10.87
N ASP A 95 4.24 10.90 -10.04
CA ASP A 95 3.36 12.03 -9.70
C ASP A 95 3.36 13.15 -10.76
N CYS A 96 4.26 13.08 -11.75
CA CYS A 96 4.13 13.89 -12.97
C CYS A 96 3.87 12.99 -14.19
N PRO A 97 2.61 12.58 -14.41
CA PRO A 97 2.26 11.87 -15.63
C PRO A 97 2.40 12.79 -16.85
N LEU A 98 2.75 12.21 -17.99
CA LEU A 98 2.71 12.91 -19.27
C LEU A 98 1.26 13.11 -19.72
N THR A 99 1.00 14.31 -20.21
CA THR A 99 -0.29 14.77 -20.71
C THR A 99 -0.08 15.41 -22.07
N CYS A 100 -1.17 15.67 -22.80
CA CYS A 100 -1.08 16.45 -24.03
C CYS A 100 -0.45 17.84 -23.84
N ASP A 101 -0.52 18.42 -22.65
CA ASP A 101 -0.05 19.79 -22.39
C ASP A 101 1.45 19.86 -22.06
N ASN A 102 2.07 18.74 -21.66
CA ASN A 102 3.48 18.69 -21.24
C ASN A 102 4.31 17.63 -21.98
N TYR A 103 3.77 16.97 -23.00
CA TYR A 103 4.50 15.90 -23.71
C TYR A 103 5.76 16.40 -24.41
N ASP A 104 5.68 17.54 -25.10
CA ASP A 104 6.80 18.12 -25.83
C ASP A 104 7.80 18.84 -24.91
N ASN A 105 7.37 19.19 -23.70
CA ASN A 105 8.23 19.75 -22.65
C ASN A 105 7.97 19.05 -21.30
N PRO A 106 8.46 17.80 -21.13
CA PRO A 106 8.22 17.01 -19.94
C PRO A 106 8.78 17.67 -18.68
N PRO A 107 8.14 17.47 -17.52
CA PRO A 107 8.73 17.84 -16.23
C PRO A 107 10.10 17.16 -16.05
N ILE A 108 11.16 17.95 -15.94
CA ILE A 108 12.53 17.44 -15.70
C ILE A 108 12.63 16.87 -14.29
N PHE A 109 11.97 17.51 -13.33
CA PHE A 109 11.97 17.12 -11.93
C PHE A 109 10.58 16.62 -11.53
N CYS A 110 10.55 15.37 -11.08
CA CYS A 110 9.39 14.78 -10.43
C CYS A 110 9.69 14.47 -8.98
N ASN A 111 8.70 14.69 -8.12
CA ASN A 111 8.78 14.15 -6.78
C ASN A 111 8.80 12.61 -6.85
N LYS A 112 9.34 11.99 -5.80
CA LYS A 112 9.39 10.52 -5.70
C LYS A 112 8.18 9.96 -4.97
N MET A 113 7.07 10.71 -4.89
CA MET A 113 5.86 10.22 -4.26
C MET A 113 5.14 9.26 -5.22
N CYS A 114 4.64 8.16 -4.67
CA CYS A 114 3.92 7.16 -5.45
C CYS A 114 2.48 7.65 -5.69
N ARG A 115 2.11 7.84 -6.95
CA ARG A 115 0.71 7.94 -7.35
C ARG A 115 0.18 6.53 -7.63
N ILE A 116 -0.64 6.00 -6.73
CA ILE A 116 -1.28 4.68 -6.89
C ILE A 116 -2.48 4.85 -7.82
N GLY A 117 -2.59 4.01 -8.86
CA GLY A 117 -3.76 3.96 -9.72
C GLY A 117 -3.44 3.61 -11.17
N CYS A 118 -4.37 3.95 -12.07
CA CYS A 118 -4.20 3.75 -13.50
C CYS A 118 -3.39 4.88 -14.13
N GLU A 119 -2.30 4.52 -14.79
CA GLU A 119 -1.45 5.42 -15.57
C GLU A 119 -1.48 5.04 -17.05
N CYS A 120 -1.19 6.00 -17.94
CA CYS A 120 -1.05 5.70 -19.36
C CYS A 120 0.11 4.73 -19.60
N LYS A 121 -0.12 3.73 -20.45
CA LYS A 121 0.95 2.84 -20.92
C LYS A 121 2.04 3.65 -21.61
N LYS A 122 3.26 3.10 -21.64
CA LYS A 122 4.39 3.72 -22.35
C LYS A 122 4.01 4.07 -23.80
N GLY A 123 4.28 5.31 -24.20
CA GLY A 123 3.94 5.83 -25.53
C GLY A 123 2.55 6.48 -25.64
N PHE A 124 1.79 6.52 -24.54
CA PHE A 124 0.51 7.22 -24.45
C PHE A 124 0.59 8.38 -23.46
N VAL A 125 -0.21 9.41 -23.70
CA VAL A 125 -0.36 10.60 -22.85
C VAL A 125 -1.81 10.85 -22.52
N ARG A 126 -2.09 11.43 -21.35
CA ARG A 126 -3.45 11.73 -20.94
C ARG A 126 -3.94 13.03 -21.59
N ASN A 127 -5.08 12.99 -22.28
CA ASN A 127 -5.72 14.18 -22.83
C ASN A 127 -6.65 14.86 -21.80
N GLN A 128 -7.23 16.01 -22.16
CA GLN A 128 -8.15 16.77 -21.32
C GLN A 128 -9.45 16.02 -20.97
N ALA A 129 -9.83 15.02 -21.77
CA ALA A 129 -10.97 14.14 -21.49
C ALA A 129 -10.59 12.97 -20.55
N GLY A 130 -9.36 12.94 -20.04
CA GLY A 130 -8.87 11.90 -19.13
C GLY A 130 -8.50 10.58 -19.82
N LYS A 131 -8.49 10.51 -21.16
CA LYS A 131 -8.15 9.30 -21.92
C LYS A 131 -6.67 9.27 -22.29
N CYS A 132 -6.09 8.08 -22.26
CA CYS A 132 -4.73 7.84 -22.76
C CYS A 132 -4.75 7.68 -24.28
N VAL A 133 -4.17 8.65 -24.97
CA VAL A 133 -4.11 8.72 -26.44
C VAL A 133 -2.66 8.77 -26.88
N LYS A 134 -2.40 8.50 -28.17
CA LYS A 134 -1.07 8.74 -28.71
C LYS A 134 -0.79 10.25 -28.78
N PRO A 135 0.46 10.71 -28.64
CA PRO A 135 0.82 12.12 -28.79
C PRO A 135 0.33 12.75 -30.10
N GLU A 136 0.21 11.95 -31.18
CA GLU A 136 -0.35 12.40 -32.46
C GLU A 136 -1.80 12.87 -32.42
N GLN A 137 -2.52 12.44 -31.39
CA GLN A 137 -3.94 12.72 -31.20
C GLN A 137 -4.17 13.89 -30.24
N CYS A 138 -3.10 14.55 -29.78
CA CYS A 138 -3.22 15.73 -28.93
C CYS A 138 -3.71 16.93 -29.76
N PRO A 139 -4.70 17.70 -29.25
CA PRO A 139 -5.31 18.81 -29.98
C PRO A 139 -4.35 19.99 -30.24
N GLN A 140 -3.15 19.98 -29.66
CA GLN A 140 -2.11 20.99 -29.81
C GLN A 140 -0.99 20.46 -30.72
N ARG A 141 -1.28 20.28 -32.00
CA ARG A 141 -0.28 20.31 -33.10
C ARG A 141 -0.52 21.53 -34.01
N ALA A 142 -1.09 22.59 -33.45
CA ALA A 142 -1.24 23.88 -34.10
C ALA A 142 -0.18 24.82 -33.50
N GLY A 143 1.01 24.78 -34.08
CA GLY A 143 2.17 25.59 -33.74
C GLY A 143 3.32 25.23 -34.64
#